data_AF-K7ENB0-F1
#
_entry.id   AF-K7ENB0-F1
#
_cell.length_a   1.000
_cell.length_b   1.000
_cell.length_c   1.000
_cell.angle_alpha   90.00
_cell.angle_beta   90.00
_cell.angle_gamma   90.00
#
_symmetry.space_group_name_H-M   'P 1'
#
loop_
_entity.id
_entity.type
_entity.pdbx_description
1 polymer ?
#
loop_
_entity_poly.entity_id
_entity_poly.type
_entity_poly.pdbx_seq_one_letter_code
_entity_poly.pdbx_strand_id
1 'polypeptide(L)'
;MEICDIINETEEGPKDAIRALKKRLNGNRNYREVMLALTVLETCVKNCGHRFHILVANRDFIDSVLVKIISPKNNPPTIVQDK
;
A
#
# COMPACT_ATOMS: atom_id res chain seq x y z
N MET A 1 4.94 -13.88 4.66
CA MET A 1 4.34 -14.62 3.54
C MET A 1 2.83 -14.74 3.72
N GLU A 2 2.34 -15.05 4.93
CA GLU A 2 0.90 -15.19 5.23
C GLU A 2 -0.04 -14.16 4.59
N ILE A 3 0.30 -12.86 4.61
CA ILE A 3 -0.51 -11.82 3.93
C ILE A 3 -0.65 -12.08 2.43
N CYS A 4 0.46 -12.43 1.75
CA CYS A 4 0.45 -12.75 0.33
C CYS A 4 -0.28 -14.06 0.05
N ASP A 5 -0.16 -15.04 0.93
CA ASP A 5 -0.87 -16.32 0.83
C ASP A 5 -2.38 -16.08 0.87
N ILE A 6 -2.88 -15.30 1.85
CA ILE A 6 -4.29 -14.90 1.95
C ILE A 6 -4.75 -14.13 0.71
N ILE A 7 -3.95 -13.18 0.21
CA ILE A 7 -4.27 -12.41 -1.01
C ILE A 7 -4.42 -13.33 -2.23
N ASN A 8 -3.55 -14.33 -2.35
CA ASN A 8 -3.52 -15.21 -3.52
C ASN A 8 -4.60 -16.30 -3.45
N GLU A 9 -4.85 -16.85 -2.26
CA GLU A 9 -5.71 -18.02 -2.06
C GLU A 9 -7.20 -17.66 -1.90
N THR A 10 -7.51 -16.44 -1.47
CA THR A 10 -8.91 -16.05 -1.22
C THR A 10 -9.46 -15.16 -2.35
N GLU A 11 -10.79 -15.20 -2.53
CA GLU A 11 -11.47 -14.36 -3.51
C GLU A 11 -11.40 -12.86 -3.15
N GLU A 12 -11.60 -12.55 -1.86
CA GLU A 12 -11.67 -11.17 -1.37
C GLU A 12 -10.32 -10.61 -0.92
N GLY A 13 -9.30 -11.45 -0.74
CA GLY A 13 -7.96 -11.08 -0.27
C GLY A 13 -7.36 -9.85 -0.96
N PRO A 14 -7.34 -9.75 -2.31
CA PRO A 14 -6.81 -8.57 -2.99
C PRO A 14 -7.54 -7.28 -2.63
N LYS A 15 -8.88 -7.29 -2.58
CA LYS A 15 -9.68 -6.10 -2.26
C LYS A 15 -9.52 -5.69 -0.80
N ASP A 16 -9.51 -6.67 0.10
CA ASP A 16 -9.36 -6.43 1.54
C ASP A 16 -7.96 -5.90 1.87
N ALA A 17 -6.92 -6.44 1.25
CA ALA A 17 -5.56 -5.92 1.39
C ALA A 17 -5.45 -4.46 0.94
N ILE A 18 -6.04 -4.11 -0.21
CA ILE A 18 -6.06 -2.73 -0.71
C ILE A 18 -6.81 -1.81 0.26
N ARG A 19 -7.95 -2.23 0.80
CA ARG A 19 -8.72 -1.46 1.78
C ARG A 19 -7.91 -1.23 3.07
N ALA A 20 -7.24 -2.27 3.56
CA ALA A 20 -6.40 -2.20 4.75
C ALA A 20 -5.19 -1.27 4.55
N LEU A 21 -4.50 -1.38 3.41
CA LEU A 21 -3.39 -0.51 3.04
C LEU A 21 -3.82 0.96 2.94
N LYS A 22 -4.93 1.23 2.23
CA LYS A 22 -5.52 2.59 2.17
C LYS A 22 -5.76 3.16 3.57
N LYS A 23 -6.39 2.37 4.45
CA LYS A 23 -6.69 2.79 5.82
C LYS A 23 -5.43 3.07 6.64
N ARG A 24 -4.38 2.24 6.51
CA ARG A 24 -3.14 2.38 7.28
C ARG A 24 -2.28 3.56 6.82
N LEU A 25 -2.30 3.86 5.53
CA LEU A 25 -1.44 4.89 4.93
C LEU A 25 -2.08 6.28 4.94
N ASN A 26 -3.40 6.39 4.72
CA ASN A 26 -4.05 7.68 4.59
C ASN A 26 -4.04 8.48 5.90
N GLY A 27 -3.38 9.65 5.87
CA GLY A 27 -3.33 10.58 7.00
C GLY A 27 -2.48 10.12 8.18
N ASN A 28 -1.77 8.99 8.04
CA ASN A 28 -0.94 8.46 9.10
C ASN A 28 0.38 9.25 9.19
N ARG A 29 0.61 9.88 10.34
CA ARG A 29 1.84 10.64 10.63
C ARG A 29 2.87 9.83 11.41
N ASN A 30 2.56 8.60 11.79
CA ASN A 30 3.54 7.66 12.34
C ASN A 30 4.34 7.05 11.18
N TYR A 31 5.45 7.70 10.82
CA TYR A 31 6.24 7.29 9.65
C TYR A 31 6.89 5.90 9.77
N ARG A 32 7.03 5.36 11.00
CA ARG A 32 7.42 3.96 11.17
C ARG A 32 6.32 3.02 10.65
N GLU A 33 5.06 3.29 10.97
CA GLU A 33 3.94 2.51 10.44
C GLU A 33 3.78 2.68 8.93
N VAL A 34 3.98 3.90 8.41
CA VAL A 34 3.94 4.17 6.96
C VAL A 34 5.00 3.33 6.25
N MET A 35 6.25 3.33 6.72
CA MET A 35 7.32 2.52 6.11
C MET A 35 7.03 1.02 6.17
N LEU A 36 6.49 0.53 7.28
CA LEU A 36 6.09 -0.88 7.40
C LEU A 36 4.97 -1.23 6.41
N ALA A 37 3.97 -0.36 6.27
CA ALA A 37 2.88 -0.55 5.32
C ALA A 37 3.36 -0.47 3.86
N LEU A 38 4.28 0.43 3.53
CA LEU A 38 4.92 0.50 2.21
C LEU A 38 5.77 -0.76 1.93
N THR A 39 6.42 -1.32 2.95
CA THR A 39 7.15 -2.59 2.82
C THR A 39 6.21 -3.77 2.57
N VAL A 40 5.05 -3.81 3.25
CA VAL A 40 3.99 -4.80 2.98
C VAL A 40 3.47 -4.63 1.55
N LEU A 41 3.21 -3.39 1.12
CA LEU A 41 2.78 -3.08 -0.25
C LEU A 41 3.78 -3.60 -1.29
N GLU A 42 5.07 -3.28 -1.14
CA GLU A 42 6.15 -3.76 -2.00
C GLU A 42 6.21 -5.29 -2.03
N THR A 43 6.08 -5.93 -0.87
CA THR A 43 6.08 -7.39 -0.73
C THR A 43 4.89 -7.99 -1.49
N CYS A 44 3.69 -7.43 -1.36
CA CYS A 44 2.51 -7.90 -2.08
C CYS A 44 2.65 -7.69 -3.60
N VAL A 45 3.21 -6.57 -4.05
CA VAL A 45 3.49 -6.37 -5.49
C VAL A 45 4.44 -7.45 -6.02
N LYS A 46 5.48 -7.81 -5.27
CA LYS A 46 6.47 -8.82 -5.68
C LYS A 46 5.97 -10.27 -5.61
N ASN A 47 5.02 -10.58 -4.73
CA ASN A 47 4.64 -11.97 -4.40
C ASN A 47 3.16 -12.30 -4.70
N CYS A 48 2.34 -11.33 -5.11
CA CYS A 48 0.95 -11.57 -5.48
C CYS A 48 0.75 -11.53 -6.99
N GLY A 49 -0.32 -12.17 -7.45
CA GLY A 49 -0.66 -12.24 -8.87
C GLY A 49 -1.43 -11.02 -9.40
N HIS A 50 -1.80 -11.14 -10.68
CA HIS A 50 -2.48 -10.11 -11.47
C HIS A 50 -3.73 -9.51 -10.80
N ARG A 51 -4.50 -10.31 -10.04
CA ARG A 51 -5.68 -9.87 -9.29
C ARG A 51 -5.39 -8.75 -8.30
N PHE A 52 -4.22 -8.78 -7.64
CA PHE A 52 -3.76 -7.71 -6.77
C PHE A 52 -3.21 -6.52 -7.59
N HIS A 53 -2.45 -6.81 -8.65
CA HIS A 53 -1.81 -5.79 -9.48
C HIS A 53 -2.81 -4.84 -10.14
N ILE A 54 -3.95 -5.34 -10.65
CA ILE A 54 -5.00 -4.48 -11.22
C ILE A 54 -5.51 -3.45 -10.20
N LEU A 55 -5.64 -3.85 -8.93
CA LEU A 55 -6.20 -2.98 -7.90
C LEU A 55 -5.18 -1.95 -7.39
N VAL A 56 -3.92 -2.36 -7.22
CA VAL A 56 -2.85 -1.48 -6.72
C VAL A 56 -2.37 -0.48 -7.79
N ALA A 57 -2.40 -0.89 -9.07
CA ALA A 57 -2.04 -0.02 -10.20
C ALA A 57 -3.19 0.91 -10.63
N ASN A 58 -4.35 0.84 -9.97
CA ASN A 58 -5.45 1.74 -10.25
C ASN A 58 -5.07 3.18 -9.87
N ARG A 59 -5.37 4.13 -10.76
CA ARG A 59 -5.16 5.57 -10.56
C ARG A 59 -5.71 6.06 -9.23
N ASP A 60 -6.90 5.61 -8.83
CA ASP A 60 -7.50 6.01 -7.56
C ASP A 60 -6.67 5.56 -6.36
N PHE A 61 -6.01 4.40 -6.42
CA PHE A 61 -5.10 3.96 -5.37
C PHE A 61 -3.84 4.84 -5.37
N ILE A 62 -3.21 5.02 -6.52
CA ILE A 62 -1.97 5.79 -6.66
C ILE A 62 -2.17 7.24 -6.20
N ASP A 63 -3.19 7.92 -6.72
CA ASP A 63 -3.44 9.34 -6.45
C ASP A 63 -3.90 9.55 -4.99
N SER A 64 -4.80 8.71 -4.47
CA SER A 64 -5.35 8.90 -3.12
C SER A 64 -4.42 8.45 -2.00
N VAL A 65 -3.46 7.56 -2.29
CA VAL A 65 -2.55 6.97 -1.30
C VAL A 65 -1.11 7.43 -1.57
N LEU A 66 -0.47 6.93 -2.63
CA LEU A 66 0.98 7.08 -2.83
C LEU A 66 1.37 8.54 -3.07
N VAL A 67 0.73 9.19 -4.03
CA VAL A 67 0.97 10.62 -4.33
C VAL A 67 0.62 11.50 -3.13
N LYS A 68 -0.45 11.14 -2.41
CA LYS A 68 -0.87 11.89 -1.23
C LYS A 68 0.17 11.81 -0.12
N ILE A 69 0.75 10.65 0.17
CA ILE A 69 1.77 10.49 1.23
C ILE A 69 2.97 11.39 0.98
N ILE A 70 3.47 11.43 -0.27
CA ILE A 70 4.64 12.24 -0.66
C ILE A 70 4.31 13.72 -0.92
N SER A 71 3.03 14.10 -0.85
CA SER A 71 2.61 15.49 -1.12
C SER A 71 3.35 16.47 -0.19
N PRO A 72 3.83 17.62 -0.70
CA PRO A 72 4.47 18.65 0.12
C PRO A 72 3.60 19.11 1.32
N LYS A 73 2.27 19.03 1.19
CA LYS A 73 1.32 19.36 2.27
C LYS A 73 1.47 18.47 3.51
N ASN A 74 1.97 17.24 3.35
CA ASN A 74 2.15 16.29 4.44
C ASN A 74 3.56 16.33 5.04
N ASN A 75 4.51 17.01 4.38
CA ASN A 75 5.91 17.15 4.77
C ASN A 75 6.52 15.83 5.32
N PRO A 76 6.47 14.73 4.55
CA PRO A 76 7.01 13.45 4.99
C PRO A 76 8.55 13.48 5.05
N PRO A 77 9.18 12.70 5.94
CA PRO A 77 10.62 12.51 5.94
C PRO A 77 11.11 11.94 4.61
N THR A 78 12.34 12.27 4.21
CA THR A 78 12.96 11.82 2.96
C THR A 78 12.92 10.30 2.77
N ILE A 79 13.12 9.52 3.85
CA ILE A 79 13.05 8.05 3.80
C ILE A 79 11.69 7.51 3.31
N VAL A 80 10.60 8.26 3.53
CA VAL A 80 9.26 7.89 3.05
C VAL A 80 9.05 8.37 1.62
N GLN A 81 9.68 9.48 1.22
CA GLN A 81 9.60 10.02 -0.16
C GLN A 81 10.36 9.14 -1.14
N ASP A 82 11.51 8.61 -0.73
CA ASP A 82 12.38 7.76 -1.55
C ASP A 82 11.91 6.30 -1.63
N LYS A 83 10.90 5.92 -0.82
CA LYS A 83 10.39 4.55 -0.71
C LYS A 83 9.35 4.24 -1.78
#